data_AF-A0A5C1Y575-F1
#
_entry.id   AF-A0A5C1Y575-F1
#
_cell.length_a   1.000
_cell.length_b   1.000
_cell.length_c   1.000
_cell.angle_alpha   90.00
_cell.angle_beta   90.00
_cell.angle_gamma   90.00
#
_symmetry.space_group_name_H-M   'P 1'
#
loop_
_entity.id
_entity.type
_entity.pdbx_description
1 polymer ?
#
loop_
_entity_poly.entity_id
_entity_poly.type
_entity_poly.pdbx_seq_one_letter_code
_entity_poly.pdbx_strand_id
1 'polypeptide(L)'
;MTPHRSGAIALDVALYLVLPLVGLFVWGWDWRPIVLLYWLENVTIGGVTFITLRRRAAAGEPVGMPASFFVMHYGIFTFVHGVFVIVLISLIPVITNTPAAPFDPLWVVLAWVLTTLIQWFLALRADPPQPAGVGRAYARVIALHLTILGAVWLIAAFGLPAIVAVFLVVLHAVIDIAGLVLGARLTRTRVAS
;
A
#
# COMPACT_ATOMS: atom_id res chain seq x y z
N MET A 1 -11.04 10.22 18.01
CA MET A 1 -10.96 9.27 16.88
C MET A 1 -12.17 8.34 17.00
N THR A 2 -13.00 8.21 15.97
CA THR A 2 -14.14 7.28 16.03
C THR A 2 -13.62 5.83 16.08
N PRO A 3 -14.26 4.91 16.82
CA PRO A 3 -13.80 3.52 17.00
C PRO A 3 -13.51 2.80 15.67
N HIS A 4 -14.27 3.12 14.62
CA HIS A 4 -14.08 2.59 13.27
C HIS A 4 -12.71 2.92 12.64
N ARG A 5 -12.09 4.07 12.99
CA ARG A 5 -10.77 4.44 12.48
C ARG A 5 -9.65 3.62 13.11
N SER A 6 -9.76 3.31 14.40
CA SER A 6 -8.72 2.56 15.12
C SER A 6 -8.63 1.10 14.64
N GLY A 7 -9.77 0.47 14.37
CA GLY A 7 -9.82 -0.90 13.83
C GLY A 7 -9.25 -1.02 12.42
N ALA A 8 -9.54 -0.05 11.54
CA ALA A 8 -8.98 -0.03 10.19
C ALA A 8 -7.45 0.16 10.21
N ILE A 9 -6.93 1.04 11.06
CA ILE A 9 -5.49 1.25 11.23
C ILE A 9 -4.81 -0.01 11.79
N ALA A 10 -5.42 -0.67 12.78
CA ALA A 10 -4.88 -1.90 13.34
C ALA A 10 -4.83 -3.02 12.28
N LEU A 11 -5.82 -3.09 11.40
CA LEU A 11 -5.85 -4.04 10.29
C LEU A 11 -4.75 -3.78 9.26
N ASP A 12 -4.54 -2.51 8.89
CA ASP A 12 -3.44 -2.10 8.00
C ASP A 12 -2.08 -2.45 8.60
N VAL A 13 -1.87 -2.16 9.88
CA VAL A 13 -0.63 -2.49 10.58
C VAL A 13 -0.42 -4.01 10.65
N ALA A 14 -1.46 -4.77 10.99
CA ALA A 14 -1.36 -6.22 11.04
C ALA A 14 -1.00 -6.82 9.67
N LEU A 15 -1.61 -6.32 8.59
CA LEU A 15 -1.40 -6.88 7.26
C LEU A 15 -0.14 -6.38 6.56
N TYR A 16 0.20 -5.10 6.65
CA TYR A 16 1.28 -4.52 5.85
C TYR A 16 2.57 -4.29 6.63
N LEU A 17 2.56 -4.45 7.96
CA LEU A 17 3.77 -4.45 8.79
C LEU A 17 4.01 -5.82 9.41
N VAL A 18 3.04 -6.37 10.15
CA VAL A 18 3.27 -7.59 10.93
C VAL A 18 3.36 -8.82 10.02
N LEU A 19 2.45 -8.98 9.05
CA LEU A 19 2.47 -10.13 8.15
C LEU A 19 3.77 -10.23 7.33
N PRO A 20 4.31 -9.16 6.70
CA PRO A 20 5.63 -9.20 6.06
C PRO A 20 6.76 -9.62 6.99
N LEU A 21 6.78 -9.09 8.23
CA LEU A 21 7.81 -9.44 9.21
C LEU A 21 7.73 -10.90 9.62
N VAL A 22 6.52 -11.41 9.90
CA VAL A 22 6.29 -12.83 10.21
C VAL A 22 6.66 -13.69 9.00
N GLY A 23 6.26 -13.28 7.80
CA GLY A 23 6.62 -13.96 6.57
C GLY A 23 8.13 -14.10 6.42
N LEU A 24 8.87 -13.01 6.61
CA LEU A 24 10.32 -12.99 6.49
C LEU A 24 11.01 -13.84 7.56
N PHE A 25 10.68 -13.66 8.83
CA PHE A 25 11.42 -14.25 9.95
C PHE A 25 10.93 -15.64 10.39
N VAL A 26 9.68 -15.99 10.10
CA VAL A 26 9.07 -17.26 10.55
C VAL A 26 8.83 -18.20 9.38
N TRP A 27 8.32 -17.70 8.25
CA TRP A 27 7.99 -18.53 7.09
C TRP A 27 9.07 -18.56 6.02
N GLY A 28 10.15 -17.80 6.19
CA GLY A 28 11.26 -17.76 5.24
C GLY A 28 10.88 -17.14 3.89
N TRP A 29 9.89 -16.23 3.88
CA TRP A 29 9.58 -15.44 2.70
C TRP A 29 10.80 -14.64 2.27
N ASP A 30 10.96 -14.49 0.96
CA ASP A 30 11.84 -13.48 0.39
C ASP A 30 11.06 -12.17 0.13
N TRP A 31 11.61 -11.31 -0.71
CA TRP A 31 11.04 -10.01 -1.04
C TRP A 31 9.76 -10.08 -1.90
N ARG A 32 9.52 -11.18 -2.63
CA ARG A 32 8.45 -11.27 -3.64
C ARG A 32 7.05 -11.18 -3.06
N PRO A 33 6.65 -11.97 -2.04
CA PRO A 33 5.33 -11.84 -1.44
C PRO A 33 5.13 -10.48 -0.76
N ILE A 34 6.21 -9.87 -0.26
CA ILE A 34 6.16 -8.54 0.39
C ILE A 34 5.86 -7.45 -0.64
N VAL A 35 6.58 -7.42 -1.76
CA VAL A 35 6.35 -6.46 -2.86
C VAL A 35 4.95 -6.65 -3.46
N LEU A 36 4.50 -7.89 -3.64
CA LEU A 36 3.15 -8.19 -4.09
C LEU A 36 2.10 -7.62 -3.13
N LEU A 37 2.27 -7.84 -1.82
CA LEU A 37 1.34 -7.36 -0.81
C LEU A 37 1.28 -5.82 -0.74
N TYR A 38 2.42 -5.13 -0.88
CA TYR A 38 2.46 -3.67 -0.94
C TYR A 38 1.80 -3.12 -2.21
N TRP A 39 1.95 -3.79 -3.34
CA TRP A 39 1.22 -3.42 -4.55
C TRP A 39 -0.29 -3.63 -4.38
N LEU A 40 -0.71 -4.73 -3.76
CA LEU A 40 -2.12 -5.00 -3.48
C LEU A 40 -2.73 -3.94 -2.53
N GLU A 41 -1.99 -3.45 -1.55
CA GLU A 41 -2.43 -2.34 -0.69
C GLU A 41 -2.81 -1.09 -1.48
N ASN A 42 -2.05 -0.78 -2.53
CA ASN A 42 -2.34 0.35 -3.40
C ASN A 42 -3.72 0.19 -4.05
N VAL A 43 -4.11 -1.03 -4.43
CA VAL A 43 -5.46 -1.32 -4.93
C VAL A 43 -6.53 -1.04 -3.87
N THR A 44 -6.28 -1.46 -2.63
CA THR A 44 -7.20 -1.21 -1.50
C THR A 44 -7.41 0.28 -1.28
N ILE A 45 -6.32 1.05 -1.21
CA ILE A 45 -6.35 2.51 -1.01
C ILE A 45 -7.05 3.20 -2.17
N GLY A 46 -6.76 2.79 -3.41
CA GLY A 46 -7.46 3.28 -4.60
C GLY A 46 -8.98 3.14 -4.49
N GLY A 47 -9.46 1.96 -4.08
CA GLY A 47 -10.89 1.72 -3.87
C GLY A 47 -11.49 2.58 -2.75
N VAL A 48 -10.81 2.70 -1.61
CA VAL A 48 -11.25 3.58 -0.50
C VAL A 48 -11.35 5.03 -0.96
N THR A 49 -10.35 5.51 -1.72
CA THR A 49 -10.34 6.86 -2.27
C THR A 49 -11.47 7.08 -3.27
N PHE A 50 -11.70 6.14 -4.18
CA PHE A 50 -12.83 6.21 -5.12
C PHE A 50 -14.18 6.27 -4.41
N ILE A 51 -14.42 5.39 -3.42
CA ILE A 51 -15.64 5.39 -2.60
C ILE A 51 -15.83 6.74 -1.92
N THR A 52 -14.75 7.28 -1.34
CA THR A 52 -14.76 8.58 -0.66
C THR A 52 -15.13 9.72 -1.61
N LEU A 53 -14.50 9.79 -2.79
CA LEU A 53 -14.80 10.80 -3.81
C LEU A 53 -16.25 10.74 -4.29
N ARG A 54 -16.78 9.53 -4.53
CA ARG A 54 -18.18 9.33 -4.94
C ARG A 54 -19.16 9.80 -3.88
N ARG A 55 -18.91 9.48 -2.60
CA ARG A 55 -19.79 9.85 -1.50
C ARG A 55 -19.77 11.34 -1.21
N ARG A 56 -18.60 11.99 -1.28
CA ARG A 56 -18.48 13.45 -1.15
C ARG A 56 -19.18 14.20 -2.27
N ALA A 57 -19.03 13.73 -3.51
CA ALA A 57 -19.77 14.29 -4.65
C ALA A 57 -21.29 14.17 -4.46
N ALA A 58 -21.77 13.03 -3.96
CA ALA A 58 -23.20 12.82 -3.66
C ALA A 58 -23.70 13.71 -2.50
N ALA A 59 -22.83 14.07 -1.55
CA ALA A 59 -23.14 15.00 -0.46
C ALA A 59 -23.08 16.49 -0.88
N GLY A 60 -22.82 16.79 -2.15
CA GLY A 60 -22.73 18.17 -2.66
C GLY A 60 -21.45 18.91 -2.28
N GLU A 61 -20.42 18.21 -1.79
CA GLU A 61 -19.15 18.84 -1.46
C GLU A 61 -18.34 19.18 -2.73
N PRO A 62 -17.58 20.30 -2.73
CA PRO A 62 -16.66 20.60 -3.81
C PRO A 62 -15.59 19.50 -3.93
N VAL A 63 -15.70 18.69 -4.97
CA VAL A 63 -14.74 17.62 -5.27
C VAL A 63 -13.62 18.17 -6.15
N GLY A 64 -12.41 18.29 -5.60
CA GLY A 64 -11.25 18.79 -6.34
C GLY A 64 -10.83 17.93 -7.55
N MET A 65 -11.11 16.62 -7.51
CA MET A 65 -10.85 15.69 -8.62
C MET A 65 -12.09 14.80 -8.84
N PRO A 66 -12.63 14.71 -10.07
CA PRO A 66 -13.73 13.81 -10.38
C PRO A 66 -13.36 12.35 -10.11
N ALA A 67 -14.27 11.60 -9.49
CA ALA A 67 -14.05 10.17 -9.20
C ALA A 67 -13.79 9.33 -10.46
N SER A 68 -14.38 9.71 -11.61
CA SER A 68 -14.17 9.08 -12.91
C SER A 68 -12.75 9.28 -13.43
N PHE A 69 -12.22 10.50 -13.33
CA PHE A 69 -10.83 10.79 -13.71
C PHE A 69 -9.86 10.06 -12.78
N PHE A 70 -10.15 10.04 -11.47
CA PHE A 70 -9.37 9.29 -10.49
C PHE A 70 -9.27 7.81 -10.83
N VAL A 71 -10.40 7.12 -11.03
CA VAL A 71 -10.37 5.68 -11.31
C VAL A 71 -9.68 5.36 -12.63
N MET A 72 -9.86 6.19 -13.66
CA MET A 72 -9.18 6.02 -14.95
C MET A 72 -7.66 6.19 -14.79
N HIS A 73 -7.22 7.33 -14.29
CA HIS A 73 -5.80 7.64 -14.19
C HIS A 73 -5.11 6.72 -13.18
N TYR A 74 -5.59 6.68 -11.94
CA TYR A 74 -5.02 5.84 -10.89
C TYR A 74 -5.10 4.35 -11.24
N GLY A 75 -6.19 3.92 -11.89
CA GLY A 75 -6.38 2.54 -12.34
C GLY A 75 -5.36 2.13 -13.41
N ILE A 76 -5.13 2.95 -14.44
CA ILE A 76 -4.11 2.68 -15.47
C ILE A 76 -2.72 2.56 -14.84
N PHE A 77 -2.34 3.51 -13.99
CA PHE A 77 -1.05 3.46 -13.31
C PHE A 77 -0.92 2.22 -12.41
N THR A 78 -1.97 1.88 -11.65
CA THR A 78 -1.97 0.70 -10.78
C THR A 78 -1.86 -0.60 -11.59
N PHE A 79 -2.55 -0.68 -12.72
CA PHE A 79 -2.53 -1.84 -13.62
C PHE A 79 -1.15 -2.03 -14.26
N VAL A 80 -0.61 -1.01 -14.92
CA VAL A 80 0.72 -1.07 -15.55
C VAL A 80 1.78 -1.40 -14.52
N HIS A 81 1.71 -0.78 -13.34
CA HIS A 81 2.63 -1.10 -12.24
C HIS A 81 2.47 -2.54 -11.73
N GLY A 82 1.26 -3.07 -11.71
CA GLY A 82 1.01 -4.47 -11.36
C GLY A 82 1.68 -5.43 -12.35
N VAL A 83 1.59 -5.14 -13.65
CA VAL A 83 2.33 -5.90 -14.67
C VAL A 83 3.83 -5.86 -14.38
N PHE A 84 4.40 -4.69 -14.07
CA PHE A 84 5.81 -4.57 -13.67
C PHE A 84 6.15 -5.43 -12.45
N VAL A 85 5.32 -5.39 -11.39
CA VAL A 85 5.52 -6.20 -10.17
C VAL A 85 5.52 -7.69 -10.49
N ILE A 86 4.54 -8.17 -11.24
CA ILE A 86 4.43 -9.60 -11.61
C ILE A 86 5.62 -10.05 -12.46
N VAL A 87 6.02 -9.24 -13.44
CA VAL A 87 7.22 -9.50 -14.25
C VAL A 87 8.46 -9.53 -13.36
N LEU A 88 8.62 -8.56 -12.44
CA LEU A 88 9.78 -8.46 -11.56
C LEU A 88 9.92 -9.68 -10.65
N ILE A 89 8.87 -10.06 -9.93
CA ILE A 89 8.90 -11.19 -8.98
C ILE A 89 9.09 -12.54 -9.67
N SER A 90 8.70 -12.64 -10.94
CA SER A 90 8.83 -13.88 -11.73
C SER A 90 10.18 -13.97 -12.43
N LEU A 91 10.64 -12.86 -13.02
CA LEU A 91 11.81 -12.85 -13.90
C LEU A 91 13.12 -12.71 -13.14
N ILE A 92 13.19 -11.88 -12.09
CA ILE A 92 14.46 -11.65 -11.36
C ILE A 92 15.11 -12.97 -10.92
N PRO A 93 14.42 -13.88 -10.19
CA PRO A 93 15.05 -15.11 -9.73
C PRO A 93 15.62 -15.97 -10.86
N VAL A 94 14.96 -15.96 -12.02
CA VAL A 94 15.37 -16.70 -13.22
C VAL A 94 16.64 -16.09 -13.83
N ILE A 95 16.68 -14.77 -14.02
CA ILE A 95 17.82 -14.10 -14.67
C ILE A 95 19.06 -14.00 -13.78
N THR A 96 18.87 -13.93 -12.45
CA THR A 96 19.99 -13.88 -11.48
C THR A 96 20.42 -15.26 -11.01
N ASN A 97 19.73 -16.33 -11.44
CA ASN A 97 19.94 -17.69 -10.95
C ASN A 97 19.93 -17.78 -9.41
N THR A 98 19.08 -16.98 -8.77
CA THR A 98 18.98 -16.93 -7.31
C THR A 98 17.88 -17.88 -6.85
N PRO A 99 18.13 -18.74 -5.86
CA PRO A 99 17.09 -19.58 -5.28
C PRO A 99 15.91 -18.73 -4.80
N ALA A 100 14.72 -19.10 -5.28
CA ALA A 100 13.47 -18.44 -4.93
C ALA A 100 12.82 -19.20 -3.77
N ALA A 101 12.53 -18.52 -2.67
CA ALA A 101 11.78 -19.13 -1.57
C ALA A 101 10.38 -19.58 -2.03
N PRO A 102 9.93 -20.80 -1.73
CA PRO A 102 8.56 -21.18 -2.07
C PRO A 102 7.57 -20.29 -1.31
N PHE A 103 6.66 -19.66 -2.02
CA PHE A 103 5.49 -19.02 -1.43
C PHE A 103 4.28 -19.29 -2.31
N ASP A 104 3.12 -19.42 -1.69
CA ASP A 104 1.86 -19.58 -2.40
C ASP A 104 1.15 -18.21 -2.48
N PRO A 105 1.03 -17.61 -3.68
CA PRO A 105 0.39 -16.32 -3.86
C PRO A 105 -1.08 -16.31 -3.43
N LEU A 106 -1.75 -17.46 -3.43
CA LEU A 106 -3.17 -17.54 -3.12
C LEU A 106 -3.44 -17.06 -1.68
N TRP A 107 -2.62 -17.47 -0.71
CA TRP A 107 -2.78 -17.03 0.68
C TRP A 107 -2.58 -15.53 0.85
N VAL A 108 -1.60 -14.95 0.15
CA VAL A 108 -1.34 -13.50 0.15
C VAL A 108 -2.56 -12.76 -0.41
N VAL A 109 -3.10 -13.22 -1.53
CA VAL A 109 -4.28 -12.64 -2.17
C VAL A 109 -5.51 -12.80 -1.29
N LEU A 110 -5.75 -13.96 -0.66
CA LEU A 110 -6.89 -14.18 0.22
C LEU A 110 -6.86 -13.27 1.45
N ALA A 111 -5.68 -13.16 2.10
CA ALA A 111 -5.50 -12.25 3.24
C ALA A 111 -5.77 -10.80 2.84
N TRP A 112 -5.28 -10.39 1.67
CA TRP A 112 -5.53 -9.06 1.12
C TRP A 112 -7.00 -8.82 0.73
N VAL A 113 -7.68 -9.79 0.12
CA VAL A 113 -9.10 -9.64 -0.25
C VAL A 113 -9.94 -9.42 0.99
N LEU A 114 -9.73 -10.21 2.05
CA LEU A 114 -10.46 -10.08 3.31
C LEU A 114 -10.34 -8.68 3.89
N THR A 115 -9.12 -8.16 4.01
CA THR A 115 -8.90 -6.82 4.56
C THR A 115 -9.43 -5.72 3.65
N THR A 116 -9.29 -5.87 2.34
CA THR A 116 -9.81 -4.92 1.35
C THR A 116 -11.32 -4.80 1.42
N LEU A 117 -12.03 -5.92 1.51
CA LEU A 117 -13.48 -5.92 1.65
C LEU A 117 -13.92 -5.23 2.94
N ILE A 118 -13.24 -5.48 4.07
CA ILE A 118 -13.50 -4.80 5.33
C ILE A 118 -13.28 -3.29 5.17
N GLN A 119 -12.16 -2.87 4.59
CA GLN A 119 -11.84 -1.45 4.41
C GLN A 119 -12.82 -0.73 3.49
N TRP A 120 -13.22 -1.36 2.38
CA TRP A 120 -14.22 -0.81 1.46
C TRP A 120 -15.59 -0.72 2.13
N PHE A 121 -15.98 -1.74 2.90
CA PHE A 121 -17.20 -1.71 3.69
C PHE A 121 -17.20 -0.56 4.70
N LEU A 122 -16.11 -0.38 5.45
CA LEU A 122 -15.96 0.73 6.40
C LEU A 122 -15.99 2.09 5.67
N ALA A 123 -15.37 2.20 4.50
CA ALA A 123 -15.40 3.42 3.69
C ALA A 123 -16.82 3.76 3.18
N LEU A 124 -17.62 2.75 2.83
CA LEU A 124 -19.03 2.93 2.46
C LEU A 124 -19.90 3.38 3.64
N ARG A 125 -19.56 2.97 4.87
CA ARG A 125 -20.32 3.27 6.09
C ARG A 125 -19.87 4.51 6.85
N ALA A 126 -18.71 5.07 6.54
CA ALA A 126 -18.16 6.23 7.25
C ALA A 126 -19.08 7.45 7.16
N ASP A 127 -19.45 8.06 8.28
CA ASP A 127 -20.25 9.29 8.31
C ASP A 127 -19.63 10.29 9.30
N PRO A 128 -19.21 11.51 8.87
CA PRO A 128 -19.18 12.00 7.49
C PRO A 128 -18.14 11.27 6.61
N PRO A 129 -18.21 11.42 5.27
CA PRO A 129 -17.21 10.86 4.35
C PRO A 129 -15.78 11.24 4.74
N GLN A 130 -14.81 10.36 4.48
CA GLN A 130 -13.44 10.60 4.92
C GLN A 130 -12.81 11.85 4.28
N PRO A 131 -12.08 12.69 5.03
CA PRO A 131 -11.54 13.95 4.53
C PRO A 131 -10.34 13.81 3.57
N ALA A 132 -9.68 12.65 3.51
CA ALA A 132 -8.48 12.43 2.70
C ALA A 132 -8.82 11.94 1.29
N GLY A 133 -8.90 12.88 0.33
CA GLY A 133 -9.55 12.66 -0.96
C GLY A 133 -8.69 12.21 -2.15
N VAL A 134 -7.38 12.43 -2.19
CA VAL A 134 -6.54 12.04 -3.35
C VAL A 134 -5.07 11.87 -2.94
N GLY A 135 -4.55 12.80 -2.13
CA GLY A 135 -3.13 12.82 -1.75
C GLY A 135 -2.62 11.54 -1.08
N ARG A 136 -3.45 10.83 -0.31
CA ARG A 136 -3.08 9.53 0.30
C ARG A 136 -2.79 8.46 -0.75
N ALA A 137 -3.61 8.38 -1.80
CA ALA A 137 -3.43 7.42 -2.88
C ALA A 137 -2.13 7.71 -3.65
N TYR A 138 -1.87 8.97 -3.99
CA TYR A 138 -0.64 9.37 -4.69
C TYR A 138 0.62 9.24 -3.83
N ALA A 139 0.56 9.60 -2.55
CA ALA A 139 1.69 9.41 -1.62
C ALA A 139 2.10 7.93 -1.54
N ARG A 140 1.14 7.01 -1.57
CA ARG A 140 1.44 5.56 -1.59
C ARG A 140 2.11 5.14 -2.90
N VAL A 141 1.58 5.59 -4.04
CA VAL A 141 2.19 5.31 -5.35
C VAL A 141 3.64 5.79 -5.40
N ILE A 142 3.91 7.00 -4.91
CA ILE A 142 5.28 7.54 -4.84
C ILE A 142 6.17 6.68 -3.94
N ALA A 143 5.72 6.33 -2.73
CA ALA A 143 6.46 5.46 -1.83
C ALA A 143 6.79 4.11 -2.49
N LEU A 144 5.82 3.52 -3.19
CA LEU A 144 5.97 2.24 -3.88
C LEU A 144 6.98 2.32 -5.03
N HIS A 145 6.94 3.39 -5.82
CA HIS A 145 7.93 3.62 -6.89
C HIS A 145 9.34 3.82 -6.32
N LEU A 146 9.49 4.61 -5.26
CA LEU A 146 10.79 4.78 -4.61
C LEU A 146 11.32 3.45 -4.05
N THR A 147 10.42 2.63 -3.51
CA THR A 147 10.73 1.30 -2.95
C THR A 147 11.15 0.33 -4.06
N ILE A 148 10.39 0.22 -5.16
CA ILE A 148 10.68 -0.70 -6.27
C ILE A 148 11.88 -0.23 -7.10
N LEU A 149 11.99 1.06 -7.42
CA LEU A 149 13.16 1.60 -8.13
C LEU A 149 14.43 1.43 -7.27
N GLY A 150 14.33 1.66 -5.96
CA GLY A 150 15.39 1.36 -5.01
C GLY A 150 15.76 -0.12 -5.00
N ALA A 151 14.77 -1.02 -4.99
CA ALA A 151 14.98 -2.46 -5.01
C ALA A 151 15.75 -2.91 -6.26
N VAL A 152 15.31 -2.49 -7.45
CA VAL A 152 15.92 -2.86 -8.73
C VAL A 152 17.38 -2.40 -8.78
N TRP A 153 17.66 -1.16 -8.36
CA TRP A 153 19.01 -0.60 -8.36
C TRP A 153 19.93 -1.31 -7.35
N LEU A 154 19.42 -1.63 -6.16
CA LEU A 154 20.17 -2.36 -5.12
C LEU A 154 20.44 -3.82 -5.52
N ILE A 155 19.48 -4.52 -6.14
CA ILE A 155 19.69 -5.88 -6.66
C ILE A 155 20.77 -5.86 -7.74
N ALA A 156 20.71 -4.89 -8.67
CA ALA A 156 21.69 -4.74 -9.73
C ALA A 156 23.10 -4.41 -9.21
N ALA A 157 23.20 -3.61 -8.14
CA ALA A 157 24.49 -3.19 -7.58
C ALA A 157 25.14 -4.21 -6.65
N PHE A 158 24.36 -4.92 -5.83
CA PHE A 158 24.89 -5.74 -4.74
C PHE A 158 24.68 -7.25 -4.91
N GLY A 159 23.79 -7.70 -5.79
CA GLY A 159 23.56 -9.13 -6.05
C GLY A 159 23.06 -9.95 -4.84
N LEU A 160 22.63 -9.30 -3.76
CA LEU A 160 22.26 -9.93 -2.49
C LEU A 160 20.78 -9.68 -2.14
N PRO A 161 19.86 -10.61 -2.46
CA PRO A 161 18.41 -10.44 -2.31
C PRO A 161 17.94 -10.17 -0.86
N ALA A 162 18.67 -10.65 0.15
CA ALA A 162 18.31 -10.50 1.56
C ALA A 162 18.50 -9.06 2.08
N ILE A 163 19.56 -8.36 1.63
CA ILE A 163 19.82 -6.96 2.01
C ILE A 163 18.74 -6.05 1.44
N VAL A 164 18.27 -6.38 0.24
CA VAL A 164 17.18 -5.66 -0.43
C VAL A 164 15.88 -5.83 0.35
N ALA A 165 15.51 -7.05 0.74
CA ALA A 165 14.32 -7.29 1.55
C ALA A 165 14.33 -6.47 2.86
N VAL A 166 15.45 -6.48 3.59
CA VAL A 166 15.60 -5.69 4.83
C VAL A 166 15.47 -4.19 4.55
N PHE A 167 16.11 -3.69 3.49
CA PHE A 167 16.01 -2.28 3.11
C PHE A 167 14.59 -1.86 2.73
N LEU A 168 13.86 -2.69 1.96
CA LEU A 168 12.48 -2.39 1.56
C LEU A 168 11.55 -2.31 2.78
N VAL A 169 11.69 -3.23 3.73
CA VAL A 169 10.93 -3.22 4.98
C VAL A 169 11.24 -1.98 5.81
N VAL A 170 12.52 -1.62 5.95
CA VAL A 170 12.92 -0.42 6.71
C VAL A 170 12.43 0.87 6.05
N LEU A 171 12.59 1.00 4.72
CA LEU A 171 12.17 2.18 3.98
C LEU A 171 10.65 2.37 4.08
N HIS A 172 9.88 1.31 3.90
CA HIS A 172 8.43 1.32 4.03
C HIS A 172 7.99 1.73 5.43
N ALA A 173 8.59 1.15 6.48
CA ALA A 173 8.31 1.49 7.86
C ALA A 173 8.62 2.96 8.18
N VAL A 174 9.74 3.50 7.67
CA VAL A 174 10.10 4.92 7.87
C VAL A 174 9.08 5.85 7.21
N ILE A 175 8.66 5.54 5.99
CA ILE A 175 7.67 6.37 5.27
C ILE A 175 6.32 6.36 6.01
N ASP A 176 5.89 5.20 6.53
CA ASP A 176 4.65 5.09 7.29
C ASP A 176 4.70 5.85 8.61
N ILE A 177 5.79 5.72 9.37
CA ILE A 177 6.00 6.46 10.61
C ILE A 177 6.06 7.97 10.32
N ALA A 178 6.78 8.39 9.28
CA ALA A 178 6.86 9.80 8.88
C ALA A 178 5.48 10.36 8.52
N GLY A 179 4.67 9.62 7.76
CA GLY A 179 3.30 9.98 7.42
C GLY A 179 2.41 10.15 8.65
N LEU A 180 2.52 9.24 9.63
CA LEU A 180 1.79 9.31 10.90
C LEU A 180 2.20 10.52 11.75
N VAL A 181 3.50 10.78 11.88
CA VAL A 181 4.03 11.89 12.68
C VAL A 181 3.73 13.25 12.06
N LEU A 182 3.90 13.40 10.74
CA LEU A 182 3.52 14.63 10.02
C LEU A 182 2.02 14.89 10.11
N GLY A 183 1.19 13.85 9.96
CA GLY A 183 -0.26 13.96 10.16
C GLY A 183 -0.64 14.41 11.57
N ALA A 184 0.03 13.89 12.60
CA ALA A 184 -0.18 14.29 13.99
C ALA A 184 0.21 15.75 14.25
N ARG A 185 1.33 16.22 13.68
CA ARG A 185 1.82 17.60 13.84
C ARG A 185 0.92 18.63 13.16
N LEU A 186 0.46 18.36 11.94
CA LEU A 186 -0.44 19.26 11.20
C LEU A 186 -1.83 19.38 11.83
N THR A 187 -2.28 18.33 12.52
CA THR A 187 -3.55 18.36 13.26
C THR A 187 -3.43 19.20 14.53
N ARG A 188 -2.26 19.18 15.20
CA ARG A 188 -2.02 19.97 16.42
C ARG A 188 -1.91 21.47 16.15
N THR A 189 -1.35 21.89 15.02
CA THR A 189 -1.26 23.32 14.66
C THR A 189 -2.59 23.93 14.25
N ARG A 190 -3.48 23.18 13.59
CA ARG A 190 -4.84 23.64 13.24
C ARG A 190 -5.81 23.78 14.42
N VAL A 191 -5.52 23.16 15.55
CA VAL A 191 -6.35 23.25 16.77
C VAL A 191 -5.87 24.39 17.68
N ALA A 192 -4.66 24.90 17.45
CA ALA A 192 -4.07 26.02 18.18
C ALA A 192 -4.29 27.39 17.51
N SER A 193 -5.01 27.42 16.38
CA SER A 193 -5.39 28.60 15.60
C SER A 193 -6.90 28.74 15.54
#